data_AF-A0A832D226-F1
#
_entry.id   AF-A0A832D226-F1
#
_cell.length_a   1.000
_cell.length_b   1.000
_cell.length_c   1.000
_cell.angle_alpha   90.00
_cell.angle_beta   90.00
_cell.angle_gamma   90.00
#
_symmetry.space_group_name_H-M   'P 1'
#
loop_
_entity.id
_entity.type
_entity.pdbx_description
1 polymer ?
#
loop_
_entity_poly.entity_id
_entity_poly.type
_entity_poly.pdbx_seq_one_letter_code
_entity_poly.pdbx_strand_id
1 'polypeptide(L)' 'MSEQNKIIVPDSCPHCGHKLTPWQQVLLKVDKALVCKNCWYRIILEDIEEPKSSDKKDSKDSSDKGN' A
#
# COMPACT_ATOMS: atom_id res chain seq x y z
N MET A 1 19.93 1.64 24.07
CA MET A 1 20.37 1.93 22.70
C MET A 1 19.11 2.09 21.87
N SER A 2 18.79 3.31 21.44
CA SER A 2 17.50 3.60 20.81
C SER A 2 17.56 3.22 19.34
N GLU A 3 17.04 2.04 19.00
CA GLU A 3 16.87 1.60 17.62
C GLU A 3 15.85 2.53 16.97
N GLN A 4 16.34 3.46 16.16
CA GLN A 4 15.50 4.44 15.46
C GLN A 4 14.78 3.70 14.34
N ASN A 5 13.58 3.23 14.66
CA ASN A 5 12.67 2.60 13.72
C ASN A 5 12.39 3.57 12.56
N LYS A 6 13.14 3.45 11.46
CA LYS A 6 12.99 4.31 10.28
C LYS A 6 11.80 3.81 9.49
N ILE A 7 10.63 4.38 9.78
CA ILE A 7 9.44 4.23 8.95
C ILE A 7 9.74 4.89 7.59
N ILE A 8 9.90 4.07 6.55
CA ILE A 8 10.12 4.55 5.17
C ILE A 8 8.76 4.90 4.59
N VAL A 9 8.45 6.20 4.56
CA VAL A 9 7.23 6.71 3.92
C VAL A 9 7.51 6.88 2.42
N PRO A 10 6.75 6.23 1.53
CA PRO A 10 6.97 6.37 0.09
C PRO A 10 6.58 7.77 -0.42
N ASP A 11 7.34 8.31 -1.36
CA ASP A 11 7.05 9.59 -2.02
C ASP A 11 5.99 9.48 -3.12
N SER A 12 5.62 8.26 -3.50
CA SER A 12 4.69 7.98 -4.61
C SER A 12 3.84 6.75 -4.32
N CYS A 13 2.66 6.70 -4.92
CA CYS A 13 1.78 5.56 -4.84
C CYS A 13 2.44 4.31 -5.47
N PRO A 14 2.52 3.18 -4.76
CA PRO A 14 3.15 1.96 -5.28
C PRO A 14 2.35 1.30 -6.41
N HIS A 15 1.08 1.65 -6.58
CA HIS A 15 0.22 1.06 -7.61
C HIS A 15 0.26 1.83 -8.94
N CYS A 16 0.18 3.16 -8.89
CA CYS A 16 0.09 3.98 -10.11
C CYS A 16 1.24 4.98 -10.29
N GLY A 17 2.22 5.01 -9.37
CA GLY A 17 3.37 5.93 -9.43
C GLY A 17 3.01 7.40 -9.19
N HIS A 18 1.78 7.73 -8.83
CA HIS A 18 1.36 9.11 -8.57
C HIS A 18 2.06 9.65 -7.33
N LYS A 19 2.71 10.81 -7.44
CA LYS A 19 3.40 11.45 -6.33
C LYS A 19 2.44 11.79 -5.20
N LEU A 20 2.79 11.42 -3.99
CA LEU A 20 2.04 11.82 -2.80
C LEU A 20 2.37 13.28 -2.48
N THR A 21 1.36 14.06 -2.13
CA THR A 21 1.57 15.41 -1.64
C THR A 21 2.24 15.39 -0.27
N PRO A 22 2.93 16.47 0.14
CA PRO A 22 3.51 16.54 1.48
C PRO A 22 2.50 16.22 2.60
N TRP A 23 1.25 16.65 2.41
CA TRP A 23 0.19 16.35 3.37
C TRP A 23 -0.25 14.88 3.36
N GLN A 24 -0.30 14.25 2.19
CA GLN A 24 -0.56 12.81 2.08
C GLN A 24 0.54 11.98 2.75
N GLN A 25 1.79 12.41 2.66
CA GLN A 25 2.90 11.75 3.36
C GLN A 25 2.78 11.89 4.87
N VAL A 26 2.36 13.06 5.37
CA VAL A 26 2.08 13.27 6.79
C VAL A 26 0.92 12.38 7.26
N LEU A 27 -0.19 12.35 6.53
CA LEU A 27 -1.32 11.48 6.85
C LEU A 27 -0.90 10.02 6.87
N LEU A 28 -0.15 9.57 5.87
CA LEU A 28 0.36 8.20 5.81
C LEU A 28 1.29 7.89 7.00
N LYS A 29 2.08 8.85 7.47
CA LYS A 29 2.96 8.68 8.65
C LYS A 29 2.20 8.61 9.98
N VAL A 30 1.13 9.39 10.13
CA VAL A 30 0.36 9.49 11.38
C VAL A 30 -0.69 8.38 11.47
N ASP A 31 -1.48 8.22 10.41
CA ASP A 31 -2.61 7.28 10.34
C ASP A 31 -2.15 5.87 9.94
N LYS A 32 -0.91 5.74 9.42
CA LYS A 32 -0.35 4.49 8.87
C LYS A 32 -1.13 3.92 7.71
N ALA A 33 -2.16 4.61 7.23
CA ALA A 33 -2.95 4.22 6.07
C ALA A 33 -3.31 5.45 5.24
N LEU A 34 -3.27 5.29 3.92
CA LEU A 34 -3.69 6.34 2.98
C LEU A 34 -4.29 5.71 1.73
N VAL A 35 -5.45 6.21 1.30
CA VAL A 35 -6.01 5.86 -0.02
C VAL A 35 -5.48 6.83 -1.06
N CYS A 36 -4.85 6.31 -2.11
CA CYS A 36 -4.43 7.11 -3.25
C CYS A 36 -5.67 7.59 -4.01
N LYS A 37 -5.86 8.90 -4.14
CA LYS A 37 -7.02 9.47 -4.85
C LYS A 37 -7.00 9.24 -6.37
N ASN A 38 -5.86 8.83 -6.93
CA ASN A 38 -5.72 8.61 -8.37
C ASN A 38 -6.16 7.20 -8.80
N CYS A 39 -5.74 6.17 -8.06
CA CYS A 39 -6.04 4.77 -8.38
C CYS A 39 -6.88 4.05 -7.32
N TRP A 40 -7.31 4.78 -6.28
CA TRP A 40 -8.09 4.26 -5.15
C TRP A 40 -7.41 3.12 -4.38
N TYR A 41 -6.11 2.94 -4.59
CA TYR A 41 -5.30 1.95 -3.90
C TYR A 41 -5.03 2.36 -2.45
N ARG A 42 -5.25 1.44 -1.50
CA ARG A 42 -4.98 1.65 -0.08
C ARG A 42 -3.53 1.30 0.24
N ILE A 43 -2.75 2.31 0.59
CA ILE A 43 -1.38 2.21 1.08
C ILE A 43 -1.45 2.01 2.59
N ILE A 44 -0.75 1.01 3.12
CA ILE A 44 -0.68 0.72 4.56
C ILE A 44 0.80 0.64 4.94
N LEU A 45 1.23 1.42 5.91
CA LEU A 45 2.53 1.34 6.55
C LEU A 45 2.39 0.47 7.80
N GLU A 46 2.76 -0.79 7.71
CA GLU A 46 2.90 -1.65 8.89
C GLU A 46 4.22 -1.36 9.57
N ASP A 47 4.20 -1.22 10.90
CA ASP A 47 5.43 -1.28 11.69
C ASP A 47 5.95 -2.71 11.53
N ILE A 48 7.23 -2.85 11.17
CA ILE A 48 7.83 -4.15 10.90
C ILE A 48 7.94 -4.92 12.24
N GLU A 49 6.92 -5.70 12.56
CA GLU A 49 7.01 -6.88 13.40
C GLU A 49 6.71 -8.10 12.52
N GLU A 50 7.73 -8.52 11.77
CA GLU A 50 7.78 -9.70 10.87
C GLU A 50 6.78 -9.77 9.69
N PRO A 51 7.20 -10.36 8.55
CA PRO A 51 6.53 -10.19 7.28
C PRO A 51 5.23 -11.03 7.19
N LYS A 52 4.08 -10.36 7.10
CA LYS A 52 2.87 -10.98 6.54
C LYS A 52 2.77 -10.63 5.06
N SER A 53 3.16 -11.60 4.26
CA SER A 53 2.93 -11.70 2.82
C SER A 53 1.55 -11.17 2.44
N SER A 54 1.53 -10.19 1.55
CA SER A 54 0.32 -9.75 0.87
C SER A 54 -0.03 -10.76 -0.22
N ASP A 55 -0.98 -11.65 0.08
CA ASP A 55 -1.66 -12.49 -0.91
C ASP A 55 -2.39 -11.60 -1.93
N LYS A 56 -1.73 -11.36 -3.07
CA LYS A 56 -2.40 -11.05 -4.33
C LYS A 56 -2.55 -12.35 -5.11
N LYS A 57 -3.76 -12.92 -5.13
CA LYS A 57 -4.22 -13.79 -6.21
C LYS A 57 -5.68 -13.48 -6.55
N ASP A 58 -5.85 -12.43 -7.35
CA ASP A 58 -6.94 -12.38 -8.32
C ASP A 58 -6.59 -13.36 -9.45
N SER A 59 -7.39 -14.42 -9.61
CA SER A 59 -7.57 -15.07 -10.90
C SER A 59 -8.98 -15.62 -10.96
N LYS A 60 -9.84 -14.77 -11.52
CA LYS A 60 -11.15 -15.06 -12.09
C LYS A 60 -10.98 -16.09 -13.21
N ASP A 61 -11.37 -17.34 -12.98
CA ASP A 61 -11.63 -18.27 -14.08
C ASP A 61 -13.12 -18.18 -14.43
N SER A 62 -13.38 -17.83 -15.68
CA SER A 62 -14.70 -17.54 -16.23
C SER A 62 -15.25 -18.81 -16.88
N SER A 63 -16.52 -19.10 -16.62
CA SER A 63 -17.36 -20.04 -17.39
C SER A 63 -17.25 -19.80 -18.90
N ASP A 64 -17.09 -20.84 -19.74
CA ASP A 64 -17.84 -21.05 -21.01
C ASP A 64 -17.41 -22.33 -21.79
N LYS A 65 -18.38 -22.91 -22.53
CA LYS A 65 -18.40 -24.10 -23.44
C LYS A 65 -18.62 -25.46 -22.75
N GLY A 66 -19.68 -26.23 -23.02
CA GLY A 66 -20.54 -26.31 -24.20
C GLY A 66 -20.13 -27.50 -25.06
N ASN A 67 -20.77 -28.66 -24.84
CA ASN A 67 -21.31 -29.58 -25.85
C ASN A 67 -22.11 -30.69 -25.16
#